data_AF-A0A967HCR0-F1
#
_entry.id   AF-A0A967HCR0-F1
#
_cell.length_a   1.000
_cell.length_b   1.000
_cell.length_c   1.000
_cell.angle_alpha   90.00
_cell.angle_beta   90.00
_cell.angle_gamma   90.00
#
_symmetry.space_group_name_H-M   'P 1'
#
loop_
_entity.id
_entity.type
_entity.pdbx_description
1 polymer ?
#
loop_
_entity_poly.entity_id
_entity_poly.type
_entity_poly.pdbx_seq_one_letter_code
_entity_poly.pdbx_strand_id
1 'polypeptide(L)' 'MLGQQLLRAGKLTERELERALSVQQDDPHQRLGGILVEQGSVGEDELVRHLRFQIEETIYDL' A
#
# COMPACT_ATOMS: atom_id res chain seq x y z
N MET A 1 2.03 -8.83 -0.90
CA MET A 1 1.53 -7.79 0.03
C MET A 1 1.95 -6.42 -0.47
N LEU A 2 1.00 -5.50 -0.67
CA LEU A 2 1.19 -4.16 -1.25
C LEU A 2 2.29 -3.35 -0.54
N GLY A 3 2.29 -3.31 0.80
CA GLY A 3 3.29 -2.55 1.57
C GLY A 3 4.75 -2.95 1.27
N GLN A 4 5.01 -4.26 1.11
CA GLN A 4 6.36 -4.75 0.77
C GLN A 4 6.76 -4.43 -0.68
N GLN A 5 5.80 -4.41 -1.61
CA GLN A 5 6.07 -3.99 -2.99
C GLN A 5 6.45 -2.51 -3.05
N LEU A 6 5.73 -1.65 -2.32
CA LEU A 6 6.01 -0.22 -2.25
C LEU A 6 7.37 0.07 -1.58
N LEU A 7 7.74 -0.69 -0.53
CA LEU A 7 9.09 -0.64 0.05
C LEU A 7 10.16 -0.99 -0.98
N ARG A 8 10.00 -2.11 -1.71
CA ARG A 8 10.97 -2.55 -2.72
C ARG A 8 11.08 -1.58 -3.90
N ALA A 9 10.00 -0.89 -4.25
CA ALA A 9 9.98 0.13 -5.29
C ALA A 9 10.61 1.47 -4.84
N GLY A 10 11.03 1.59 -3.57
CA GLY A 10 11.58 2.82 -3.00
C GLY A 10 10.54 3.94 -2.84
N LYS A 11 9.26 3.60 -2.86
CA LYS A 11 8.12 4.53 -2.76
C LYS A 11 7.58 4.68 -1.35
N LEU A 12 8.09 3.86 -0.45
CA LEU A 12 7.71 3.83 0.95
C LEU A 12 8.96 3.52 1.77
N THR A 13 9.06 4.11 2.95
CA THR A 13 10.06 3.73 3.96
C THR A 13 9.45 2.78 4.99
N GLU A 14 10.29 2.00 5.67
CA GLU A 14 9.84 1.08 6.73
C GLU A 14 9.07 1.83 7.83
N ARG A 15 9.55 3.01 8.23
CA ARG A 15 8.86 3.88 9.21
C ARG A 15 7.49 4.36 8.77
N GLU A 16 7.29 4.63 7.48
CA GLU A 16 5.98 5.02 6.96
C GLU A 16 5.02 3.84 6.92
N LEU A 17 5.53 2.66 6.52
CA LEU A 17 4.74 1.44 6.55
C LEU A 17 4.30 1.07 7.98
N GLU A 18 5.22 1.13 8.95
CA GLU A 18 4.93 0.86 10.36
C GLU A 18 3.86 1.80 10.92
N ARG A 19 3.95 3.10 10.63
CA ARG A 19 2.94 4.08 11.04
C ARG A 19 1.58 3.76 10.44
N ALA A 20 1.53 3.45 9.15
CA ALA A 20 0.28 3.12 8.49
C ALA A 20 -0.34 1.82 9.03
N LEU A 21 0.49 0.82 9.36
CA LEU A 21 0.05 -0.41 10.01
C LEU A 21 -0.49 -0.17 11.43
N SER A 22 0.13 0.72 12.21
CA SER A 22 -0.37 1.11 13.53
C SER A 22 -1.77 1.72 13.42
N VAL A 23 -1.98 2.64 12.48
CA VAL A 23 -3.30 3.25 12.24
C VAL A 23 -4.32 2.20 11.81
N GLN A 24 -3.94 1.26 10.95
CA GLN A 24 -4.83 0.18 10.53
C GLN A 24 -5.17 -0.79 11.68
N GLN A 25 -4.26 -0.99 12.64
CA GLN A 25 -4.55 -1.79 13.82
C GLN A 25 -5.60 -1.11 14.71
N ASP A 26 -5.58 0.21 14.79
CA ASP A 26 -6.56 1.01 15.53
C ASP A 26 -7.91 1.09 14.81
N ASP A 27 -7.93 1.14 13.47
CA ASP A 27 -9.13 1.02 12.63
C ASP A 27 -8.96 -0.03 11.51
N PRO A 28 -9.35 -1.30 11.77
CA PRO A 28 -9.25 -2.38 10.80
C PRO A 28 -10.12 -2.20 9.55
N HIS A 29 -11.13 -1.32 9.59
CA HIS A 29 -11.97 -1.05 8.43
C HIS A 29 -11.27 -0.12 7.43
N GLN A 30 -10.26 0.63 7.88
CA GLN A 30 -9.47 1.47 7.01
C GLN A 30 -8.44 0.64 6.24
N ARG A 31 -8.37 0.85 4.92
CA ARG A 31 -7.42 0.13 4.06
C ARG A 31 -6.04 0.76 4.17
N LEU A 32 -5.01 -0.08 4.36
CA LEU A 32 -3.60 0.34 4.42
C LEU A 32 -3.21 1.30 3.30
N GLY A 33 -3.64 1.03 2.06
CA GLY A 33 -3.38 1.93 0.92
C GLY A 33 -3.99 3.33 1.10
N GLY A 34 -5.22 3.42 1.63
CA GLY A 34 -5.86 4.71 1.93
C GLY A 34 -5.10 5.47 3.01
N ILE A 35 -4.69 4.78 4.08
CA ILE A 35 -3.88 5.37 5.15
C ILE A 35 -2.56 5.92 4.61
N LEU A 36 -1.89 5.18 3.71
CA LEU A 36 -0.64 5.62 3.08
C LEU A 36 -0.82 6.86 2.21
N VAL A 37 -1.98 7.02 1.56
CA VAL A 37 -2.33 8.21 0.77
C VAL A 37 -2.65 9.39 1.68
N GLU A 38 -3.46 9.18 2.72
CA GLU A 38 -3.81 10.21 3.71
C GLU A 38 -2.57 10.75 4.44
N GLN A 39 -1.58 9.91 4.70
CA GLN A 39 -0.31 10.30 5.32
C GLN A 39 0.65 11.02 4.35
N GLY A 40 0.32 11.09 3.05
CA GLY A 40 1.20 11.63 2.01
C GLY A 40 2.40 10.76 1.68
N SER A 41 2.44 9.52 2.21
CA SER A 41 3.53 8.56 2.01
C SER A 41 3.53 8.02 0.57
N VAL A 42 2.35 7.91 -0.06
CA VAL A 42 2.19 7.45 -1.44
C VAL A 42 1.10 8.27 -2.13
N GLY A 43 1.30 8.64 -3.40
CA GLY A 43 0.26 9.31 -4.19
C GLY A 43 -0.88 8.36 -4.62
N GLU A 44 -2.10 8.87 -4.72
CA GLU A 44 -3.28 8.07 -5.10
C GLU A 44 -3.11 7.38 -6.47
N ASP A 45 -2.62 8.11 -7.48
CA ASP A 45 -2.34 7.58 -8.82
C ASP A 45 -1.26 6.47 -8.82
N GLU A 46 -0.33 6.54 -7.89
CA GLU A 46 0.73 5.55 -7.73
C GLU A 46 0.20 4.28 -7.06
N LEU A 47 -0.64 4.45 -6.03
CA LEU A 47 -1.34 3.35 -5.38
C LEU A 47 -2.25 2.59 -6.36
N VAL A 48 -3.04 3.31 -7.17
CA VAL A 48 -3.95 2.71 -8.16
C VAL A 48 -3.17 1.89 -9.20
N ARG A 49 -2.03 2.40 -9.66
CA ARG A 49 -1.16 1.65 -10.59
C ARG A 49 -0.68 0.34 -9.99
N HIS A 50 -0.17 0.36 -8.75
CA HIS A 50 0.32 -0.85 -8.07
C HIS A 50 -0.81 -1.85 -7.79
N LEU A 51 -1.99 -1.39 -7.41
CA LEU A 51 -3.16 -2.24 -7.21
C LEU A 51 -3.60 -2.93 -8.51
N ARG A 52 -3.56 -2.23 -9.64
CA ARG A 52 -3.87 -2.81 -10.95
C ARG A 52 -2.88 -3.91 -11.31
N PHE A 53 -1.58 -3.67 -11.15
CA PHE A 53 -0.55 -4.69 -11.37
C PHE A 53 -0.76 -5.93 -10.48
N GLN A 54 -1.14 -5.74 -9.21
CA GLN A 54 -1.38 -6.86 -8.30
C GLN A 54 -2.58 -7.73 -8.73
N ILE A 55 -3.64 -7.11 -9.27
CA ILE A 55 -4.82 -7.84 -9.79
C ILE A 55 -4.47 -8.59 -11.07
N GLU A 56 -3.72 -7.97 -11.98
CA GLU A 56 -3.29 -8.59 -13.23
C GLU A 56 -2.39 -9.81 -12.95
N GLU A 57 -1.38 -9.71 -12.08
CA GLU A 57 -0.52 -10.86 -11.73
C GLU A 57 -1.31 -12.03 -11.11
N THR A 58 -2.32 -11.75 -10.28
CA THR A 58 -3.11 -12.81 -9.62
C THR A 58 -4.06 -13.53 -10.58
N ILE A 59 -4.47 -12.88 -11.68
CA ILE A 59 -5.39 -13.45 -12.68
C ILE A 59 -4.64 -14.31 -13.71
N TYR A 60 -3.34 -14.06 -13.94
CA TYR A 60 -2.53 -14.86 -14.86
C TYR A 60 -1.93 -16.14 -14.26
N ASP A 61 -2.03 -16.33 -12.94
CA ASP A 61 -1.59 -17.54 -12.23
C ASP A 61 -2.70 -18.63 -12.09
N LEU A 62 -3.78 -18.56 -12.89
CA LEU A 62 -4.87 -19.55 -12.90
C LEU A 62 -4.91 -20.42 -14.17
#